data_AF-A0A8X6GXG0-F1
#
_entry.id   AF-A0A8X6GXG0-F1
#
_cell.length_a   1.000
_cell.length_b   1.000
_cell.length_c   1.000
_cell.angle_alpha   90.00
_cell.angle_beta   90.00
_cell.angle_gamma   90.00
#
_symmetry.space_group_name_H-M   'P 1'
#
loop_
_entity.id
_entity.type
_entity.pdbx_description
1 polymer ?
#
loop_
_entity_poly.entity_id
_entity_poly.type
_entity_poly.pdbx_seq_one_letter_code
_entity_poly.pdbx_strand_id
1 'polypeptide(L)'
;MSSAPNFHSGSRTGVLEVYSRQQWQKVLVTLEEDCLSISLDDSYEMSNGPSNGLSDTEPPDIPESIANQKRVVRVVKQDNSGLGISIKGGKENKMPILISKIFKGMAADQTEQLYVGDAILSVNGEDLREATHDEAVRALKRAGKVVDIEVKYLREVTPYFRKGAVLAEVGWEFQQGGFLPSSQIHRKSGRADVRQVPLLLCHLCRNLTMPDADNRTLEIHSPDRRHSCVLRCPDAAQCSAWFNAIHTAVDSLMSKAVVEAGHLLKDVLEGAELKHMGWLSEK
;
A
#
# COMPACT_ATOMS: atom_id res chain seq x y z
N MET A 1 41.26 -13.88 26.33
CA MET A 1 40.06 -14.33 25.61
C MET A 1 39.18 -13.11 25.42
N SER A 2 39.32 -12.43 24.28
CA SER A 2 38.51 -11.25 23.95
C SER A 2 37.17 -11.72 23.41
N SER A 3 36.10 -11.37 24.12
CA SER A 3 34.73 -11.64 23.72
C SER A 3 34.38 -10.82 22.49
N ALA A 4 34.02 -11.50 21.40
CA ALA A 4 33.48 -10.87 20.19
C ALA A 4 32.09 -10.28 20.48
N PRO A 5 31.72 -9.14 19.84
CA PRO A 5 30.39 -8.59 20.00
C PRO A 5 29.35 -9.45 19.26
N ASN A 6 28.35 -9.94 19.99
CA ASN A 6 27.18 -10.62 19.44
C ASN A 6 26.30 -9.63 18.65
N PHE A 7 26.38 -9.68 17.32
CA PHE A 7 25.40 -9.06 16.43
C PHE A 7 24.07 -9.81 16.53
N HIS A 8 23.09 -9.19 17.21
CA HIS A 8 21.70 -9.62 17.12
C HIS A 8 21.15 -9.20 15.76
N SER A 9 20.37 -10.06 15.11
CA SER A 9 19.71 -9.87 13.81
C SER A 9 18.99 -8.52 13.73
N GLY A 10 19.66 -7.55 13.11
CA GLY A 10 19.25 -6.15 13.14
C GLY A 10 18.17 -5.86 12.11
N SER A 11 16.90 -6.04 12.49
CA SER A 11 15.82 -5.38 11.75
C SER A 11 15.98 -3.87 11.93
N ARG A 12 16.00 -3.13 10.81
CA ARG A 12 16.13 -1.67 10.80
C ARG A 12 14.80 -1.05 10.42
N THR A 13 14.27 -0.18 11.27
CA THR A 13 13.04 0.57 10.99
C THR A 13 13.31 2.08 11.02
N GLY A 14 12.65 2.83 10.14
CA GLY A 14 12.69 4.29 10.17
C GLY A 14 11.69 4.94 9.21
N VAL A 15 11.43 6.22 9.42
CA VAL A 15 10.54 7.02 8.57
C VAL A 15 11.34 7.57 7.39
N LEU A 16 10.90 7.24 6.18
CA LEU A 16 11.45 7.70 4.90
C LEU A 16 10.33 8.31 4.06
N GLU A 17 10.64 8.75 2.85
CA GLU A 17 9.63 9.17 1.88
C GLU A 17 9.69 8.26 0.64
N VAL A 18 8.55 7.84 0.12
CA VAL A 18 8.45 7.11 -1.15
C VAL A 18 7.92 8.03 -2.25
N TYR A 19 8.47 7.92 -3.45
CA TYR A 19 7.96 8.65 -4.61
C TYR A 19 6.78 7.89 -5.24
N SER A 20 5.60 8.50 -5.25
CA SER A 20 4.38 7.94 -5.85
C SER A 20 3.47 9.08 -6.33
N ARG A 21 2.82 8.93 -7.48
CA ARG A 21 1.92 9.95 -8.07
C ARG A 21 2.54 11.33 -8.19
N GLN A 22 3.82 11.35 -8.58
CA GLN A 22 4.62 12.57 -8.72
C GLN A 22 4.85 13.35 -7.41
N GLN A 23 4.59 12.74 -6.26
CA GLN A 23 4.76 13.36 -4.95
C GLN A 23 5.53 12.46 -3.99
N TRP A 24 6.22 13.08 -3.03
CA TRP A 24 6.90 12.38 -1.94
C TRP A 24 5.94 12.16 -0.78
N GLN A 25 5.83 10.93 -0.29
CA GLN A 25 4.93 10.57 0.78
C GLN A 25 5.69 9.89 1.91
N LYS A 26 5.48 10.34 3.14
CA LYS A 26 6.10 9.73 4.32
C LYS A 26 5.61 8.30 4.52
N VAL A 27 6.56 7.41 4.75
CA VAL A 27 6.34 5.99 4.97
C VAL A 27 7.22 5.50 6.10
N LEU A 28 6.69 4.57 6.88
CA LEU A 28 7.49 3.74 7.76
C LEU A 28 8.08 2.61 6.94
N VAL A 29 9.40 2.49 6.98
CA VAL A 29 10.15 1.46 6.27
C VAL A 29 10.84 0.57 7.28
N THR A 30 10.65 -0.74 7.14
CA THR A 30 11.27 -1.77 7.97
C THR A 30 12.02 -2.75 7.08
N LEU A 31 13.33 -2.87 7.30
CA LEU A 31 14.19 -3.88 6.69
C LEU A 31 14.09 -5.17 7.51
N GLU A 32 13.59 -6.21 6.87
CA GLU A 32 13.60 -7.60 7.34
C GLU A 32 14.73 -8.35 6.63
N GLU A 33 14.89 -9.65 6.94
CA GLU A 33 15.97 -10.47 6.38
C GLU A 33 15.85 -10.71 4.88
N ASP A 34 14.62 -10.84 4.37
CA ASP A 34 14.30 -11.22 2.98
C ASP A 34 13.49 -10.15 2.21
N CYS A 35 12.97 -9.13 2.90
CA CYS A 35 12.12 -8.12 2.31
C CYS A 35 12.25 -6.75 2.99
N LEU A 36 11.80 -5.72 2.28
CA LEU A 36 11.57 -4.37 2.81
C LEU A 36 10.06 -4.14 2.95
N SER A 37 9.59 -3.96 4.17
CA SER A 37 8.20 -3.66 4.50
C SER A 37 8.00 -2.15 4.52
N ILE A 38 7.07 -1.65 3.71
CA ILE A 38 6.73 -0.23 3.57
C ILE A 38 5.27 -0.04 3.96
N SER A 39 5.00 0.78 4.97
CA SER A 39 3.65 1.17 5.37
C SER A 39 3.53 2.67 5.45
N LEU A 40 2.35 3.25 5.21
CA LEU A 40 2.19 4.68 5.44
C LEU A 40 2.22 4.98 6.94
N ASP A 41 2.86 6.08 7.30
CA ASP A 41 2.91 6.58 8.67
C ASP A 41 1.56 7.24 9.03
N ASP A 42 0.79 6.63 9.93
CA ASP A 42 -0.49 7.17 10.41
C ASP A 42 -0.32 8.24 11.52
N SER A 43 0.92 8.57 11.92
CA SER A 43 1.17 9.37 13.13
C SER A 43 1.23 10.90 12.96
N TYR A 44 1.06 11.45 11.75
CA TYR A 44 1.30 12.89 11.49
C TYR A 44 0.05 13.79 11.37
N GLU A 45 -1.19 13.33 11.57
CA GLU A 45 -2.36 14.26 11.60
C GLU A 45 -2.73 14.80 12.99
N MET A 46 -1.88 14.61 14.03
CA MET A 46 -2.18 15.13 15.38
C MET A 46 -1.44 16.43 15.75
N SER A 47 -0.63 17.04 14.87
CA SER A 47 0.01 18.32 15.21
C SER A 47 0.31 19.21 14.01
N ASN A 48 -0.45 20.29 13.93
CA ASN A 48 -0.20 21.57 13.24
C ASN A 48 -0.62 21.70 11.76
N GLY A 49 -1.72 22.45 11.53
CA GLY A 49 -1.75 23.43 10.42
C GLY A 49 -0.74 24.57 10.69
N PRO A 50 -0.36 25.39 9.69
CA PRO A 50 -1.30 26.07 8.80
C PRO A 50 -0.92 26.12 7.29
N SER A 51 -1.91 26.56 6.51
CA SER A 51 -1.92 27.07 5.12
C SER A 51 -0.58 27.40 4.43
N ASN A 52 -0.33 26.80 3.26
CA ASN A 52 -0.07 27.57 2.03
C ASN A 52 -0.12 26.72 0.75
N GLY A 53 -0.92 27.23 -0.21
CA GLY A 53 -1.07 26.95 -1.64
C GLY A 53 -0.36 25.78 -2.32
N LEU A 54 -1.15 24.96 -3.02
CA LEU A 54 -1.01 24.70 -4.47
C LEU A 54 -2.25 23.94 -4.97
N SER A 55 -2.95 24.57 -5.91
CA SER A 55 -4.12 24.11 -6.64
C SER A 55 -3.80 22.92 -7.55
N ASP A 56 -4.51 21.80 -7.38
CA ASP A 56 -5.40 21.26 -8.42
C ASP A 56 -6.16 20.02 -7.91
N THR A 57 -7.50 20.10 -7.98
CA THR A 57 -8.51 19.07 -7.64
C THR A 57 -8.62 18.64 -6.18
N GLU A 58 -9.05 19.57 -5.32
CA GLU A 58 -9.80 19.21 -4.10
C GLU A 58 -11.20 18.68 -4.49
N PRO A 59 -11.68 17.57 -3.89
CA PRO A 59 -13.11 17.26 -3.90
C PRO A 59 -13.87 18.42 -3.25
N PRO A 60 -15.12 18.71 -3.65
CA PRO A 60 -15.86 19.89 -3.20
C PRO A 60 -15.79 20.01 -1.68
N ASP A 61 -15.41 21.21 -1.19
CA ASP A 61 -15.27 21.58 0.21
C ASP A 61 -16.38 20.94 1.05
N ILE A 62 -16.08 19.83 1.72
CA ILE A 62 -17.01 19.23 2.67
C ILE A 62 -16.99 20.16 3.88
N PRO A 63 -18.08 20.89 4.17
CA PRO A 63 -18.09 21.86 5.25
C PRO A 63 -17.68 21.20 6.57
N GLU A 64 -16.81 21.85 7.35
CA GLU A 64 -16.34 21.34 8.66
C GLU A 64 -17.51 21.03 9.61
N SER A 65 -18.67 21.66 9.39
CA SER A 65 -19.93 21.41 10.09
C SER A 65 -20.53 20.01 9.86
N ILE A 66 -20.06 19.25 8.86
CA ILE A 66 -20.61 17.93 8.53
C ILE A 66 -19.62 16.77 8.76
N ALA A 67 -18.37 17.06 9.11
CA ALA A 67 -17.43 16.05 9.58
C ALA A 67 -17.88 15.56 10.97
N ASN A 68 -17.95 14.24 11.17
CA ASN A 68 -18.41 13.59 12.41
C ASN A 68 -19.90 13.69 12.78
N GLN A 69 -20.74 14.40 12.02
CA GLN A 69 -22.20 14.35 12.22
C GLN A 69 -22.82 13.19 11.44
N LYS A 70 -23.82 12.56 12.05
CA LYS A 70 -24.66 11.57 11.36
C LYS A 70 -25.67 12.31 10.48
N ARG A 71 -25.82 11.83 9.24
CA ARG A 71 -26.75 12.39 8.25
C ARG A 71 -27.64 11.28 7.76
N VAL A 72 -28.92 11.57 7.55
CA VAL A 72 -29.83 10.65 6.87
C VAL A 72 -30.05 11.18 5.46
N VAL A 73 -29.63 10.40 4.46
CA VAL A 73 -29.76 10.75 3.05
C VAL A 73 -30.80 9.84 2.43
N ARG A 74 -31.85 10.43 1.86
CA ARG A 74 -32.86 9.71 1.09
C ARG A 74 -32.45 9.65 -0.37
N VAL A 75 -32.21 8.45 -0.87
CA VAL A 75 -31.89 8.20 -2.28
C VAL A 75 -33.06 7.52 -2.97
N VAL A 76 -33.48 8.06 -4.12
CA VAL A 76 -34.54 7.47 -4.94
C VAL A 76 -33.91 6.81 -6.15
N LYS A 77 -34.01 5.48 -6.24
CA LYS A 77 -33.50 4.70 -7.37
C LYS A 77 -34.32 5.00 -8.63
N GLN A 78 -33.65 5.08 -9.78
CA GLN A 78 -34.32 5.09 -11.08
C GLN A 78 -34.80 3.68 -11.42
N ASP A 79 -35.85 3.59 -12.25
CA ASP A 79 -36.44 2.31 -12.64
C ASP A 79 -35.37 1.46 -13.38
N ASN A 80 -35.22 0.19 -12.98
CA ASN A 80 -34.16 -0.74 -13.41
C ASN A 80 -32.70 -0.31 -13.11
N SER A 81 -32.45 0.69 -12.27
CA SER A 81 -31.10 1.15 -11.93
C SER A 81 -30.74 0.90 -10.46
N GLY A 82 -29.46 0.63 -10.20
CA GLY A 82 -28.91 0.47 -8.85
C GLY A 82 -28.75 1.82 -8.13
N LEU A 83 -28.33 1.76 -6.86
CA LEU A 83 -28.10 2.95 -6.04
C LEU A 83 -26.97 3.85 -6.61
N GLY A 84 -26.01 3.28 -7.34
CA GLY A 84 -24.90 4.03 -7.93
C GLY A 84 -23.73 4.27 -6.99
N ILE A 85 -23.52 3.40 -6.00
CA ILE A 85 -22.35 3.41 -5.11
C ILE A 85 -21.63 2.06 -5.12
N SER A 86 -20.31 2.08 -4.87
CA SER A 86 -19.54 0.90 -4.51
C SER A 86 -19.18 0.98 -3.03
N ILE A 87 -19.36 -0.11 -2.30
CA ILE A 87 -18.99 -0.19 -0.88
C ILE A 87 -17.77 -1.08 -0.66
N LYS A 88 -17.03 -0.82 0.42
CA LYS A 88 -15.93 -1.66 0.94
C LYS A 88 -16.10 -1.85 2.45
N GLY A 89 -15.30 -2.74 3.03
CA GLY A 89 -15.33 -3.04 4.45
C GLY A 89 -16.37 -4.09 4.81
N GLY A 90 -16.56 -4.29 6.11
CA GLY A 90 -17.32 -5.38 6.70
C GLY A 90 -16.66 -5.84 7.99
N LYS A 91 -17.46 -6.35 8.92
CA LYS A 91 -16.99 -6.84 10.22
C LYS A 91 -15.85 -7.86 10.10
N GLU A 92 -15.90 -8.72 9.09
CA GLU A 92 -14.86 -9.72 8.79
C GLU A 92 -13.48 -9.09 8.49
N ASN A 93 -13.48 -7.86 7.99
CA ASN A 93 -12.28 -7.09 7.67
C ASN A 93 -11.89 -6.09 8.77
N LYS A 94 -12.59 -6.11 9.93
CA LYS A 94 -12.44 -5.12 11.02
C LYS A 94 -12.55 -3.68 10.54
N MET A 95 -13.39 -3.44 9.53
CA MET A 95 -13.64 -2.12 8.94
C MET A 95 -15.15 -1.87 8.83
N PRO A 96 -15.64 -0.65 9.08
CA PRO A 96 -17.04 -0.31 8.85
C PRO A 96 -17.38 -0.42 7.36
N ILE A 97 -18.68 -0.45 7.04
CA ILE A 97 -19.16 -0.39 5.66
C ILE A 97 -18.97 1.04 5.14
N LEU A 98 -18.11 1.22 4.13
CA LEU A 98 -17.73 2.54 3.61
C LEU A 98 -18.08 2.70 2.14
N ILE A 99 -18.47 3.91 1.73
CA ILE A 99 -18.63 4.29 0.32
C ILE A 99 -17.25 4.52 -0.30
N SER A 100 -16.90 3.65 -1.25
CA SER A 100 -15.62 3.66 -1.96
C SER A 100 -15.64 4.37 -3.30
N LYS A 101 -16.82 4.46 -3.93
CA LYS A 101 -17.02 5.14 -5.20
C LYS A 101 -18.48 5.55 -5.34
N ILE A 102 -18.70 6.70 -5.94
CA ILE A 102 -20.02 7.16 -6.38
C ILE A 102 -19.96 7.27 -7.91
N PHE A 103 -20.93 6.67 -8.59
CA PHE A 103 -21.00 6.67 -10.05
C PHE A 103 -21.74 7.90 -10.54
N LYS A 104 -21.06 8.72 -11.34
CA LYS A 104 -21.59 9.95 -11.93
C LYS A 104 -22.91 9.69 -12.68
N GLY A 105 -23.89 10.56 -12.50
CA GLY A 105 -25.20 10.49 -13.16
C GLY A 105 -26.18 9.48 -12.58
N MET A 106 -25.81 8.73 -11.53
CA MET A 106 -26.67 7.74 -10.87
C MET A 106 -27.44 8.34 -9.68
N ALA A 107 -28.37 7.57 -9.11
CA ALA A 107 -29.25 8.02 -8.03
C ALA A 107 -28.49 8.61 -6.82
N ALA A 108 -27.39 7.99 -6.38
CA ALA A 108 -26.56 8.51 -5.30
C ALA A 108 -25.84 9.83 -5.63
N ASP A 109 -25.32 9.98 -6.85
CA ASP A 109 -24.64 11.20 -7.31
C ASP A 109 -25.61 12.39 -7.36
N GLN A 110 -26.83 12.14 -7.85
CA GLN A 110 -27.91 13.14 -7.92
C GLN A 110 -28.35 13.68 -6.56
N THR A 111 -28.05 12.99 -5.46
CA THR A 111 -28.38 13.50 -4.13
C THR A 111 -27.43 14.60 -3.64
N GLU A 112 -26.20 14.62 -4.16
CA GLU A 112 -25.10 15.52 -3.75
C GLU A 112 -24.82 15.54 -2.22
N GLN A 113 -25.35 14.54 -1.50
CA GLN A 113 -25.32 14.45 -0.04
C GLN A 113 -24.50 13.26 0.46
N LEU A 114 -24.12 12.36 -0.45
CA LEU A 114 -23.22 11.23 -0.19
C LEU A 114 -21.83 11.55 -0.72
N TYR A 115 -20.82 11.14 0.05
CA TYR A 115 -19.42 11.38 -0.24
C TYR A 115 -18.61 10.07 -0.18
N VAL A 116 -17.58 9.98 -1.01
CA VAL A 116 -16.59 8.89 -0.87
C VAL A 116 -15.88 9.06 0.47
N GLY A 117 -15.86 8.01 1.29
CA GLY A 117 -15.41 8.07 2.69
C GLY A 117 -16.55 8.06 3.72
N ASP A 118 -17.81 8.17 3.29
CA ASP A 118 -18.94 8.00 4.20
C ASP A 118 -19.02 6.55 4.72
N ALA A 119 -19.15 6.41 6.04
CA ALA A 119 -19.53 5.16 6.67
C ALA A 119 -21.04 5.02 6.72
N ILE A 120 -21.55 3.93 6.16
CA ILE A 120 -22.96 3.57 6.21
C ILE A 120 -23.23 2.94 7.57
N LEU A 121 -24.01 3.64 8.38
CA LEU A 121 -24.40 3.20 9.71
C LEU A 121 -25.68 2.36 9.66
N SER A 122 -26.66 2.77 8.85
CA SER A 122 -27.90 2.02 8.68
C SER A 122 -28.55 2.26 7.31
N VAL A 123 -29.38 1.31 6.87
CA VAL A 123 -30.16 1.38 5.63
C VAL A 123 -31.61 1.04 5.94
N ASN A 124 -32.54 1.96 5.69
CA ASN A 124 -33.97 1.82 6.02
C ASN A 124 -34.22 1.40 7.49
N GLY A 125 -33.37 1.86 8.41
CA GLY A 125 -33.42 1.50 9.83
C GLY A 125 -32.76 0.17 10.20
N GLU A 126 -32.25 -0.60 9.23
CA GLU A 126 -31.42 -1.78 9.47
C GLU A 126 -29.98 -1.36 9.77
N ASP A 127 -29.48 -1.67 10.96
CA ASP A 127 -28.14 -1.30 11.41
C ASP A 127 -27.06 -2.14 10.71
N LEU A 128 -26.07 -1.46 10.12
CA LEU A 128 -24.97 -2.07 9.37
C LEU A 128 -23.61 -1.91 10.05
N ARG A 129 -23.55 -1.35 11.27
CA ARG A 129 -22.27 -1.12 11.98
C ARG A 129 -21.47 -2.39 12.23
N GLU A 130 -22.17 -3.50 12.52
CA GLU A 130 -21.59 -4.81 12.79
C GLU A 130 -21.88 -5.83 11.66
N ALA A 131 -22.36 -5.35 10.51
CA ALA A 131 -22.69 -6.20 9.38
C ALA A 131 -21.44 -6.66 8.62
N THR A 132 -21.51 -7.85 8.05
CA THR A 132 -20.54 -8.32 7.06
C THR A 132 -20.71 -7.60 5.73
N HIS A 133 -19.70 -7.65 4.85
CA HIS A 133 -19.80 -7.08 3.51
C HIS A 133 -21.05 -7.57 2.75
N ASP A 134 -21.28 -8.88 2.75
CA ASP A 134 -22.39 -9.50 2.03
C ASP A 134 -23.77 -9.15 2.62
N GLU A 135 -23.85 -8.93 3.94
CA GLU A 135 -25.08 -8.43 4.59
C GLU A 135 -25.39 -7.00 4.15
N ALA A 136 -24.39 -6.12 4.15
CA ALA A 136 -24.56 -4.74 3.70
C ALA A 136 -24.98 -4.65 2.22
N VAL A 137 -24.37 -5.47 1.34
CA VAL A 137 -24.77 -5.56 -0.07
C VAL A 137 -26.22 -6.03 -0.19
N ARG A 138 -26.62 -7.04 0.58
CA ARG A 138 -28.01 -7.53 0.59
C ARG A 138 -28.99 -6.48 1.09
N ALA A 139 -28.68 -5.75 2.15
CA ALA A 139 -29.51 -4.67 2.67
C ALA A 139 -29.74 -3.56 1.62
N LEU A 140 -28.66 -3.09 0.97
CA LEU A 140 -28.72 -2.06 -0.07
C LEU A 140 -29.47 -2.51 -1.34
N LYS A 141 -29.37 -3.80 -1.70
CA LYS A 141 -30.11 -4.39 -2.83
C LYS A 141 -31.59 -4.59 -2.51
N ARG A 142 -31.91 -5.04 -1.29
CA ARG A 142 -33.29 -5.26 -0.82
C ARG A 142 -34.03 -3.94 -0.60
N ALA A 143 -33.31 -2.87 -0.27
CA ALA A 143 -33.88 -1.54 -0.18
C ALA A 143 -34.59 -1.20 -1.49
N GLY A 144 -35.88 -0.89 -1.43
CA GLY A 144 -36.73 -0.70 -2.60
C GLY A 144 -36.37 0.56 -3.39
N LYS A 145 -37.39 1.17 -4.03
CA LYS A 145 -37.21 2.41 -4.81
C LYS A 145 -36.70 3.57 -3.97
N VAL A 146 -37.14 3.67 -2.71
CA VAL A 146 -36.70 4.70 -1.76
C VAL A 146 -35.79 4.04 -0.73
N VAL A 147 -34.61 4.63 -0.52
CA VAL A 147 -33.61 4.15 0.43
C VAL A 147 -33.19 5.30 1.34
N ASP A 148 -33.45 5.16 2.64
CA ASP A 148 -32.95 6.06 3.67
C ASP A 148 -31.63 5.50 4.22
N ILE A 149 -30.54 6.22 4.01
CA ILE A 149 -29.20 5.79 4.40
C ILE A 149 -28.69 6.72 5.49
N GLU A 150 -28.43 6.19 6.68
CA GLU A 150 -27.73 6.93 7.73
C GLU A 150 -26.23 6.79 7.50
N VAL A 151 -25.56 7.92 7.25
CA VAL A 151 -24.12 7.98 7.01
C VAL A 151 -23.41 8.88 8.00
N LYS A 152 -22.13 8.60 8.24
CA LYS A 152 -21.22 9.50 8.93
C LYS A 152 -19.97 9.64 8.09
N TYR A 153 -19.62 10.88 7.74
CA TYR A 153 -18.35 11.14 7.07
C TYR A 153 -17.21 10.90 8.04
N LEU A 154 -16.44 9.85 7.77
CA LEU A 154 -15.28 9.49 8.55
C LEU A 154 -14.05 10.12 7.87
N ARG A 155 -13.69 11.31 8.33
CA ARG A 155 -12.54 12.06 7.81
C ARG A 155 -11.25 11.21 7.88
N GLU A 156 -11.13 10.42 8.95
CA GLU A 156 -10.05 9.45 9.23
C GLU A 156 -9.96 8.26 8.25
N VAL A 157 -11.02 7.93 7.48
CA VAL A 157 -10.97 6.82 6.49
C VAL A 157 -10.78 7.29 5.04
N THR A 158 -10.82 8.60 4.78
CA THR A 158 -10.44 9.20 3.49
C THR A 158 -9.06 8.74 3.00
N PRO A 159 -8.05 8.54 3.88
CA PRO A 159 -6.76 7.97 3.48
C PRO A 159 -6.83 6.51 3.03
N TYR A 160 -7.81 5.70 3.44
CA TYR A 160 -7.89 4.28 3.04
C TYR A 160 -8.26 4.11 1.56
N PHE A 161 -8.99 5.07 1.00
CA PHE A 161 -9.31 5.12 -0.43
C PHE A 161 -8.13 5.63 -1.28
N ARG A 162 -7.21 6.41 -0.68
CA ARG A 162 -5.95 6.84 -1.30
C ARG A 162 -4.83 5.80 -1.12
N LYS A 163 -4.74 5.11 0.02
CA LYS A 163 -3.74 4.08 0.40
C LYS A 163 -3.66 2.95 -0.61
N GLY A 164 -4.81 2.43 -1.04
CA GLY A 164 -4.87 1.36 -2.03
C GLY A 164 -4.28 1.75 -3.39
N ALA A 165 -4.31 3.02 -3.74
CA ALA A 165 -3.88 3.51 -5.04
C ALA A 165 -2.41 3.95 -5.06
N VAL A 166 -1.90 4.52 -3.96
CA VAL A 166 -0.47 4.81 -3.76
C VAL A 166 0.33 3.51 -3.66
N LEU A 167 -0.13 2.54 -2.87
CA LEU A 167 0.58 1.28 -2.68
C LEU A 167 0.37 0.30 -3.86
N ALA A 168 -0.72 0.39 -4.63
CA ALA A 168 -0.86 -0.37 -5.87
C ALA A 168 0.17 0.06 -6.94
N GLU A 169 0.52 1.35 -6.99
CA GLU A 169 1.53 1.88 -7.91
C GLU A 169 2.97 1.63 -7.46
N VAL A 170 3.21 1.36 -6.16
CA VAL A 170 4.51 0.83 -5.69
C VAL A 170 4.81 -0.53 -6.33
N GLY A 171 3.81 -1.19 -6.93
CA GLY A 171 3.99 -2.22 -7.94
C GLY A 171 4.86 -3.37 -7.47
N TRP A 172 4.40 -4.18 -6.53
CA TRP A 172 5.00 -5.50 -6.33
C TRP A 172 3.87 -6.51 -6.21
N GLU A 173 3.02 -6.54 -7.24
CA GLU A 173 2.12 -7.67 -7.44
C GLU A 173 2.87 -8.66 -8.34
N PHE A 174 3.67 -9.52 -7.73
CA PHE A 174 4.28 -10.64 -8.45
C PHE A 174 3.11 -11.49 -8.95
N GLN A 175 2.80 -11.42 -10.24
CA GLN A 175 1.97 -12.44 -10.85
C GLN A 175 2.68 -13.76 -10.60
N GLN A 176 2.00 -14.60 -9.85
CA GLN A 176 2.34 -15.96 -9.50
C GLN A 176 2.84 -16.70 -10.74
N GLY A 177 4.16 -16.77 -10.93
CA GLY A 177 4.74 -17.35 -12.14
C GLY A 177 6.25 -17.13 -12.25
N GLY A 178 7.03 -18.01 -11.61
CA GLY A 178 8.48 -18.09 -11.88
C GLY A 178 9.31 -18.72 -10.75
N PHE A 179 9.59 -20.02 -10.90
CA PHE A 179 10.76 -20.78 -10.42
C PHE A 179 11.20 -20.81 -8.94
N LEU A 180 10.54 -20.16 -7.98
CA LEU A 180 10.89 -20.36 -6.55
C LEU A 180 10.19 -21.60 -5.97
N PRO A 181 10.89 -22.46 -5.20
CA PRO A 181 10.29 -23.62 -4.54
C PRO A 181 9.17 -23.18 -3.59
N SER A 182 8.01 -23.82 -3.77
CA SER A 182 6.69 -23.43 -3.27
C SER A 182 6.46 -23.62 -1.76
N SER A 183 7.49 -23.54 -0.89
CA SER A 183 7.33 -23.91 0.53
C SER A 183 7.32 -22.77 1.56
N GLN A 184 7.46 -21.48 1.19
CA GLN A 184 7.41 -20.38 2.19
C GLN A 184 6.70 -19.08 1.75
N ILE A 185 6.28 -18.89 0.49
CA ILE A 185 5.59 -17.66 0.05
C ILE A 185 4.06 -17.78 0.23
N HIS A 186 3.64 -18.19 1.42
CA HIS A 186 2.26 -18.07 1.90
C HIS A 186 2.25 -17.24 3.18
N ARG A 187 2.79 -16.02 3.11
CA ARG A 187 2.39 -14.99 4.07
C ARG A 187 1.09 -14.40 3.56
N LYS A 188 0.00 -14.72 4.27
CA LYS A 188 -1.35 -14.18 4.11
C LYS A 188 -1.27 -12.74 3.61
N SER A 189 -2.00 -12.43 2.55
CA SER A 189 -2.25 -11.07 2.03
C SER A 189 -2.07 -10.06 3.17
N GLY A 190 -0.94 -9.34 3.13
CA GLY A 190 -0.59 -8.39 4.15
C GLY A 190 -1.73 -7.40 4.34
N ARG A 191 -1.84 -6.88 5.55
CA ARG A 191 -2.70 -5.74 5.87
C ARG A 191 -2.62 -4.73 4.71
N ALA A 192 -3.75 -4.29 4.14
CA ALA A 192 -3.79 -3.56 2.86
C ALA A 192 -2.91 -2.28 2.82
N ASP A 193 -2.52 -1.81 4.00
CA ASP A 193 -1.66 -0.68 4.35
C ASP A 193 -0.15 -0.96 4.33
N VAL A 194 0.29 -2.21 4.11
CA VAL A 194 1.71 -2.60 4.05
C VAL A 194 2.04 -3.21 2.69
N ARG A 195 3.18 -2.83 2.11
CA ARG A 195 3.77 -3.45 0.92
C ARG A 195 5.10 -4.09 1.28
N GLN A 196 5.32 -5.31 0.80
CA GLN A 196 6.58 -6.01 0.98
C GLN A 196 7.32 -6.04 -0.36
N VAL A 197 8.56 -5.57 -0.34
CA VAL A 197 9.48 -5.58 -1.49
C VAL A 197 10.50 -6.70 -1.25
N PRO A 198 10.43 -7.84 -1.96
CA PRO A 198 11.44 -8.88 -1.88
C PRO A 198 12.83 -8.33 -2.24
N LEU A 199 13.84 -8.72 -1.46
CA LEU A 199 15.22 -8.31 -1.68
C LEU A 199 16.02 -9.29 -2.53
N LEU A 200 15.56 -10.55 -2.65
CA LEU A 200 16.23 -11.53 -3.50
C LEU A 200 16.21 -11.06 -4.96
N LEU A 201 17.39 -11.04 -5.59
CA LEU A 201 17.61 -10.61 -6.97
C LEU A 201 17.17 -9.15 -7.26
N CYS A 202 16.87 -8.33 -6.26
CA CYS A 202 16.54 -6.93 -6.50
C CYS A 202 17.78 -6.17 -6.96
N HIS A 203 17.58 -5.10 -7.73
CA HIS A 203 18.65 -4.21 -8.16
C HIS A 203 18.57 -2.90 -7.35
N LEU A 204 19.46 -2.78 -6.37
CA LEU A 204 19.64 -1.58 -5.56
C LEU A 204 20.59 -0.60 -6.26
N CYS A 205 20.15 0.63 -6.47
CA CYS A 205 20.96 1.66 -7.12
C CYS A 205 20.61 3.07 -6.62
N ARG A 206 21.31 4.08 -7.15
CA ARG A 206 21.05 5.50 -6.91
C ARG A 206 21.11 6.23 -8.24
N ASN A 207 20.33 7.31 -8.35
CA ASN A 207 20.41 8.23 -9.48
C ASN A 207 20.23 7.55 -10.85
N LEU A 208 19.35 6.55 -10.93
CA LEU A 208 19.07 5.82 -12.16
C LEU A 208 17.85 6.41 -12.88
N THR A 209 16.75 6.58 -12.15
CA THR A 209 15.50 7.11 -12.70
C THR A 209 15.22 8.55 -12.28
N MET A 210 15.77 8.96 -11.13
CA MET A 210 15.53 10.26 -10.53
C MET A 210 16.86 10.98 -10.27
N PRO A 211 17.07 12.20 -10.82
CA PRO A 211 18.23 13.02 -10.48
C PRO A 211 18.32 13.29 -8.97
N ASP A 212 19.47 13.00 -8.36
CA ASP A 212 19.68 13.12 -6.92
C ASP A 212 20.94 13.94 -6.58
N ALA A 213 20.83 15.27 -6.73
CA ALA A 213 21.94 16.18 -6.43
C ALA A 213 22.37 16.14 -4.95
N ASP A 214 21.45 15.80 -4.05
CA ASP A 214 21.67 15.84 -2.60
C ASP A 214 22.10 14.48 -2.02
N ASN A 215 22.23 13.43 -2.84
CA ASN A 215 22.55 12.05 -2.44
C ASN A 215 21.61 11.50 -1.35
N ARG A 216 20.33 11.85 -1.43
CA ARG A 216 19.31 11.49 -0.44
C ARG A 216 18.41 10.35 -0.88
N THR A 217 18.52 9.88 -2.10
CA THR A 217 17.64 8.88 -2.68
C THR A 217 18.34 7.53 -2.88
N LEU A 218 17.54 6.48 -2.82
CA LEU A 218 17.92 5.13 -3.22
C LEU A 218 16.76 4.50 -3.98
N GLU A 219 17.08 3.61 -4.90
CA GLU A 219 16.11 2.97 -5.78
C GLU A 219 16.26 1.46 -5.71
N ILE A 220 15.13 0.77 -5.56
CA ILE A 220 15.07 -0.69 -5.52
C ILE A 220 14.22 -1.15 -6.69
N HIS A 221 14.81 -1.93 -7.59
CA HIS A 221 14.16 -2.43 -8.79
C HIS A 221 13.94 -3.93 -8.70
N SER A 222 12.80 -4.42 -9.21
CA SER A 222 12.46 -5.84 -9.25
C SER A 222 13.37 -6.64 -10.19
N PRO A 223 13.49 -7.98 -10.01
CA PRO A 223 14.25 -8.91 -10.87
C PRO A 223 13.91 -8.86 -12.38
N ASP A 224 12.75 -8.31 -12.74
CA ASP A 224 12.30 -8.14 -14.11
C ASP A 224 12.33 -6.66 -14.59
N ARG A 225 12.79 -5.74 -13.73
CA ARG A 225 12.77 -4.27 -13.89
C ARG A 225 11.40 -3.66 -14.21
N ARG A 226 10.31 -4.41 -14.06
CA ARG A 226 8.96 -3.87 -14.28
C ARG A 226 8.51 -2.98 -13.15
N HIS A 227 9.16 -3.11 -12.00
CA HIS A 227 8.77 -2.44 -10.79
C HIS A 227 9.97 -1.75 -10.14
N SER A 228 9.73 -0.57 -9.58
CA SER A 228 10.75 0.23 -8.92
C SER A 228 10.15 0.96 -7.72
N CYS A 229 10.90 1.00 -6.63
CA CYS A 229 10.59 1.79 -5.45
C CYS A 229 11.71 2.81 -5.24
N VAL A 230 11.38 4.10 -5.25
CA VAL A 230 12.32 5.19 -4.96
C VAL A 230 12.05 5.71 -3.55
N LEU A 231 13.07 5.62 -2.70
CA LEU A 231 13.03 6.09 -1.32
C LEU A 231 13.94 7.28 -1.13
N ARG A 232 13.45 8.31 -0.43
CA ARG A 232 14.21 9.49 -0.02
C ARG A 232 14.38 9.50 1.49
N CYS A 233 15.61 9.74 1.91
CA CYS A 233 15.99 9.88 3.30
C CYS A 233 16.06 11.36 3.72
N PRO A 234 16.03 11.64 5.03
CA PRO A 234 16.12 13.01 5.53
C PRO A 234 17.43 13.70 5.11
N ASP A 235 18.53 12.95 5.07
CA ASP A 235 19.87 13.43 4.72
C ASP A 235 20.70 12.32 4.04
N ALA A 236 21.84 12.71 3.46
CA ALA A 236 22.73 11.82 2.71
C ALA A 236 23.41 10.76 3.57
N ALA A 237 23.65 11.05 4.86
CA ALA A 237 24.27 10.10 5.79
C ALA A 237 23.30 8.97 6.12
N GLN A 238 22.04 9.31 6.42
CA GLN A 238 20.96 8.34 6.59
C GLN A 238 20.71 7.55 5.32
N CYS A 239 20.73 8.19 4.16
CA CYS A 239 20.61 7.50 2.87
C CYS A 239 21.72 6.46 2.69
N SER A 240 22.97 6.81 2.99
CA SER A 240 24.11 5.90 2.85
C SER A 240 24.05 4.76 3.85
N ALA A 241 23.62 5.04 5.08
CA ALA A 241 23.36 4.00 6.05
C ALA A 241 22.26 3.03 5.57
N TRP A 242 21.15 3.53 5.02
CA TRP A 242 20.06 2.68 4.51
C TRP A 242 20.51 1.85 3.31
N PHE A 243 21.22 2.47 2.36
CA PHE A 243 21.78 1.80 1.20
C PHE A 243 22.68 0.63 1.62
N ASN A 244 23.62 0.86 2.53
CA ASN A 244 24.54 -0.17 3.00
C ASN A 244 23.79 -1.32 3.70
N ALA A 245 22.80 -1.00 4.53
CA ALA A 245 22.01 -2.03 5.21
C ALA A 245 21.23 -2.92 4.24
N ILE A 246 20.57 -2.32 3.24
CA ILE A 246 19.83 -3.05 2.20
C ILE A 246 20.82 -3.85 1.34
N HIS A 247 21.94 -3.25 0.95
CA HIS A 247 22.99 -3.93 0.18
C HIS A 247 23.51 -5.19 0.90
N THR A 248 23.81 -5.09 2.20
CA THR A 248 24.24 -6.25 2.99
C THR A 248 23.17 -7.34 3.06
N ALA A 249 21.90 -6.97 3.19
CA ALA A 249 20.80 -7.93 3.17
C ALA A 249 20.68 -8.64 1.81
N VAL A 250 20.72 -7.88 0.71
CA VAL A 250 20.69 -8.41 -0.66
C VAL A 250 21.87 -9.35 -0.92
N ASP A 251 23.09 -8.94 -0.56
CA ASP A 251 24.31 -9.74 -0.77
C ASP A 251 24.28 -11.07 0.00
N SER A 252 23.75 -11.05 1.23
CA SER A 252 23.53 -12.25 2.05
C SER A 252 22.52 -13.20 1.41
N LEU A 253 21.41 -12.67 0.89
CA LEU A 253 20.40 -13.47 0.18
C LEU A 253 20.93 -14.05 -1.13
N MET A 254 21.69 -13.26 -1.89
CA MET A 254 22.29 -13.69 -3.15
C MET A 254 23.33 -14.80 -2.94
N SER A 255 24.16 -14.69 -1.90
CA SER A 255 25.11 -15.73 -1.53
C SER A 255 24.42 -17.06 -1.21
N LYS A 256 23.30 -17.03 -0.47
CA LYS A 256 22.49 -18.23 -0.19
C LYS A 256 21.85 -18.80 -1.46
N ALA A 257 21.31 -17.94 -2.32
CA ALA A 257 20.64 -18.34 -3.56
C ALA A 257 21.60 -18.99 -4.57
N VAL A 258 22.85 -18.53 -4.66
CA VAL A 258 23.88 -19.15 -5.50
C VAL A 258 24.17 -20.58 -5.06
N VAL A 259 24.33 -20.82 -3.75
CA VAL A 259 24.57 -22.16 -3.20
C VAL A 259 23.39 -23.09 -3.47
N GLU A 260 22.16 -22.62 -3.20
CA GLU A 260 20.93 -23.38 -3.45
C GLU A 260 20.76 -23.73 -4.93
N ALA A 261 20.93 -22.76 -5.83
CA ALA A 261 20.85 -23.01 -7.27
C ALA A 261 21.97 -23.92 -7.77
N GLY A 262 23.18 -23.82 -7.20
CA GLY A 262 24.28 -24.74 -7.51
C GLY A 262 23.94 -26.19 -7.16
N HIS A 263 23.24 -26.43 -6.05
CA HIS A 263 22.74 -27.76 -5.71
C HIS A 263 21.66 -28.25 -6.68
N LEU A 264 20.73 -27.39 -7.07
CA LEU A 264 19.64 -27.73 -8.00
C LEU A 264 20.13 -28.00 -9.43
N LEU A 265 21.16 -27.28 -9.86
CA LEU A 265 21.71 -27.38 -11.23
C LEU A 265 22.88 -28.37 -11.33
N LYS A 266 23.20 -29.10 -10.26
CA LYS A 266 24.37 -29.98 -10.21
C LYS A 266 24.44 -30.97 -11.38
N ASP A 267 23.31 -31.56 -11.75
CA ASP A 267 23.25 -32.54 -12.84
C ASP A 267 23.36 -31.89 -14.23
N VAL A 268 22.98 -30.61 -14.35
CA VAL A 268 23.04 -29.82 -15.60
C VAL A 268 24.44 -29.23 -15.81
N LEU A 269 25.13 -28.89 -14.71
CA LEU A 269 26.43 -28.23 -14.77
C LEU A 269 27.59 -29.19 -15.06
N GLU A 270 27.36 -30.50 -15.14
CA GLU A 270 28.37 -31.53 -15.48
C GLU A 270 29.70 -31.38 -14.69
N GLY A 271 29.61 -30.98 -13.42
CA GLY A 271 30.77 -30.74 -12.55
C GLY A 271 31.29 -29.30 -12.52
N ALA A 272 30.69 -28.37 -13.27
CA ALA A 272 30.94 -26.94 -13.13
C ALA A 272 30.29 -26.37 -11.85
N GLU A 273 30.87 -25.29 -11.33
CA GLU A 273 30.43 -24.62 -10.11
C GLU A 273 29.78 -23.27 -10.45
N LEU A 274 28.56 -23.05 -9.94
CA LEU A 274 27.91 -21.75 -10.01
C LEU A 274 28.52 -20.79 -8.99
N LYS A 275 29.26 -19.78 -9.46
CA LYS A 275 29.92 -18.78 -8.59
C LYS A 275 29.16 -17.47 -8.44
N HIS A 276 28.46 -17.08 -9.51
CA HIS A 276 27.81 -15.79 -9.58
C HIS A 276 26.41 -15.94 -10.17
N MET A 277 25.45 -15.25 -9.57
CA MET A 277 24.10 -15.06 -10.06
C MET A 277 23.75 -13.60 -9.86
N GLY A 278 23.19 -12.95 -10.86
CA GLY A 278 22.83 -11.55 -10.76
C GLY A 278 22.54 -10.92 -12.10
N TRP A 279 22.50 -9.60 -12.08
CA TRP A 279 22.16 -8.79 -13.24
C TRP A 279 23.35 -8.61 -14.17
N LEU A 280 23.09 -8.79 -15.47
CA LEU A 280 23.98 -8.37 -16.52
C LEU A 280 23.44 -7.05 -17.07
N SER A 281 24.30 -6.03 -17.17
CA SER A 281 23.99 -4.83 -17.93
C SER A 281 24.59 -4.98 -19.32
N GLU A 282 23.77 -4.87 -20.35
CA GLU A 282 24.28 -4.63 -21.70
C GLU A 282 24.68 -3.14 -21.78
N LYS A 283 25.90 -2.90 -22.27
CA LYS A 283 26.42 -1.55 -22.52
C LYS A 283 25.97 -1.06 -23.88
#